data_AF-A0A965KM43-F1
#
_entry.id   AF-A0A965KM43-F1
#
_cell.length_a   1.000
_cell.length_b   1.000
_cell.length_c   1.000
_cell.angle_alpha   90.00
_cell.angle_beta   90.00
_cell.angle_gamma   90.00
#
_symmetry.space_group_name_H-M   'P 1'
#
loop_
_entity.id
_entity.type
_entity.pdbx_description
1 polymer ?
#
loop_
_entity_poly.entity_id
_entity_poly.type
_entity_poly.pdbx_seq_one_letter_code
_entity_poly.pdbx_strand_id
1 'polypeptide(L)'
;MPRLSTFNLFSCAIIFLLTACGTPQSGFRVVNRSDGMIGVQAIKGAKELDARELAVTECKKTGRSSAAISEAKTTHNDQFPMIYIYQCVR
;
A
#
# COMPACT_ATOMS: atom_id res chain seq x y z
N MET A 1 31.58 -30.44 33.57
CA MET A 1 31.44 -29.39 32.53
C MET A 1 30.21 -29.73 31.68
N PRO A 2 29.04 -29.12 31.92
CA PRO A 2 27.87 -29.41 31.11
C PRO A 2 28.01 -28.75 29.73
N ARG A 3 27.85 -29.54 28.66
CA ARG A 3 27.74 -29.07 27.28
C ARG A 3 26.55 -28.14 27.19
N LEU A 4 26.82 -26.84 27.06
CA LEU A 4 25.84 -25.80 26.81
C LEU A 4 25.26 -26.05 25.41
N SER A 5 24.17 -26.81 25.39
CA SER A 5 23.50 -27.31 24.20
C SER A 5 23.02 -26.15 23.35
N THR A 6 23.54 -26.11 22.13
CA THR A 6 23.25 -25.23 20.98
C THR A 6 21.76 -25.11 20.60
N PHE A 7 20.87 -25.82 21.31
CA PHE A 7 19.41 -25.83 21.09
C PHE A 7 18.72 -24.48 21.35
N ASN A 8 19.28 -23.62 22.21
CA ASN A 8 18.63 -22.35 22.57
C ASN A 8 18.91 -21.18 21.59
N LEU A 9 19.90 -21.31 20.70
CA LEU A 9 20.20 -20.26 19.72
C LEU A 9 19.26 -20.29 18.50
N PHE A 10 18.71 -21.45 18.16
CA PHE A 10 17.85 -21.60 16.98
C PHE A 10 16.43 -21.06 17.19
N SER A 11 15.97 -20.94 18.43
CA SER A 11 14.60 -20.50 18.75
C SER A 11 14.43 -18.98 18.64
N CYS A 12 15.47 -18.19 18.92
CA CYS A 12 15.39 -16.72 18.81
C CYS A 12 15.40 -16.19 17.37
N ALA A 13 15.88 -16.97 16.39
CA ALA A 13 16.00 -16.53 15.00
C ALA A 13 14.64 -16.42 14.28
N ILE A 14 13.63 -17.17 14.71
CA ILE A 14 12.32 -17.23 14.05
C ILE A 14 11.46 -16.00 14.38
N ILE A 15 11.70 -15.34 15.53
CA ILE A 15 10.90 -14.19 16.00
C ILE A 15 11.19 -12.92 15.17
N PHE A 16 12.40 -12.78 14.62
CA PHE A 16 12.75 -11.60 13.81
C PHE A 16 12.16 -11.62 12.39
N LEU A 17 11.80 -12.81 11.85
CA LEU A 17 11.27 -12.93 10.48
C LEU A 17 9.81 -12.49 10.34
N LEU A 18 9.08 -12.23 11.44
CA LEU A 18 7.68 -11.79 11.42
C LEU A 18 7.51 -10.26 11.48
N THR A 19 8.61 -9.49 11.55
CA THR A 19 8.58 -8.03 11.70
C THR A 19 8.74 -7.27 10.39
N ALA A 20 8.07 -7.69 9.31
CA ALA A 20 8.08 -6.91 8.07
C ALA A 20 6.83 -7.09 7.20
N CYS A 21 5.63 -7.16 7.79
CA CYS A 21 4.42 -6.71 7.08
C CYS A 21 4.18 -5.24 7.43
N GLY A 22 5.15 -4.40 7.07
CA GLY A 22 5.02 -2.96 7.19
C GLY A 22 3.97 -2.49 6.19
N THR A 23 2.72 -2.43 6.62
CA THR A 23 1.73 -1.58 5.96
C THR A 23 2.38 -0.20 5.94
N PRO A 24 2.72 0.41 4.79
CA PRO A 24 3.17 1.79 4.81
C PRO A 24 2.00 2.56 5.42
N GLN A 25 2.20 3.12 6.61
CA GLN A 25 1.29 4.07 7.22
C GLN A 25 1.43 5.41 6.48
N SER A 26 1.52 5.36 5.14
CA SER A 26 1.30 6.51 4.30
C SER A 26 -0.15 6.92 4.52
N GLY A 27 -0.44 8.23 4.50
CA GLY A 27 -1.81 8.74 4.55
C GLY A 27 -2.67 8.35 3.32
N PHE A 28 -2.29 7.28 2.63
CA PHE A 28 -2.86 6.79 1.40
C PHE A 28 -3.06 5.28 1.47
N ARG A 29 -4.22 4.81 1.02
CA ARG A 29 -4.53 3.40 0.90
C ARG A 29 -4.94 3.08 -0.53
N VAL A 30 -4.12 2.28 -1.21
CA VAL A 30 -4.44 1.78 -2.55
C VAL A 30 -5.49 0.68 -2.45
N VAL A 31 -6.48 0.74 -3.34
CA VAL A 31 -7.51 -0.28 -3.55
C VAL A 31 -7.62 -0.60 -5.03
N ASN A 32 -7.44 -1.87 -5.39
CA ASN A 32 -7.67 -2.32 -6.76
C ASN A 32 -9.15 -2.59 -6.94
N ARG A 33 -9.76 -2.01 -7.97
CA ARG A 33 -11.14 -2.32 -8.34
C ARG A 33 -11.19 -3.43 -9.40
N SER A 34 -12.31 -4.13 -9.42
CA SER A 34 -12.65 -5.14 -10.42
C SER A 34 -12.84 -4.58 -11.84
N ASP A 35 -13.10 -3.28 -11.98
CA ASP A 35 -13.21 -2.57 -13.26
C ASP A 35 -11.84 -2.25 -13.91
N GLY A 36 -10.74 -2.67 -13.28
CA GLY A 36 -9.37 -2.42 -13.76
C GLY A 36 -8.83 -1.03 -13.42
N MET A 37 -9.57 -0.24 -12.63
CA MET A 37 -9.12 1.04 -12.11
C MET A 37 -8.44 0.89 -10.75
N ILE A 38 -7.56 1.85 -10.44
CA ILE A 38 -6.85 1.94 -9.17
C ILE A 38 -7.47 3.06 -8.33
N GLY A 39 -8.06 2.71 -7.19
CA GLY A 39 -8.49 3.68 -6.20
C GLY A 39 -7.36 3.98 -5.21
N VAL A 40 -7.18 5.24 -4.87
CA VAL A 40 -6.25 5.69 -3.82
C VAL A 40 -7.04 6.51 -2.83
N GLN A 41 -7.33 5.90 -1.68
CA GLN A 41 -7.93 6.54 -0.53
C GLN A 41 -6.89 7.45 0.12
N ALA A 42 -7.28 8.63 0.58
CA ALA A 42 -6.39 9.66 1.09
C ALA A 42 -6.94 10.32 2.35
N ILE A 43 -6.04 10.69 3.26
CA ILE A 43 -6.38 11.50 4.45
C ILE A 43 -6.82 12.91 4.05
N LYS A 44 -7.48 13.61 4.98
CA LYS A 44 -7.89 15.00 4.78
C LYS A 44 -6.65 15.89 4.53
N GLY A 45 -6.66 16.63 3.42
CA GLY A 45 -5.56 17.54 3.06
C GLY A 45 -4.38 16.88 2.34
N ALA A 46 -4.44 15.59 2.01
CA ALA A 46 -3.42 14.94 1.21
C ALA A 46 -3.48 15.42 -0.25
N LYS A 47 -2.31 15.53 -0.89
CA LYS A 47 -2.20 16.01 -2.28
C LYS A 47 -2.58 14.90 -3.25
N GLU A 48 -3.33 15.27 -4.29
CA GLU A 48 -3.69 14.38 -5.39
C GLU A 48 -2.44 13.87 -6.14
N LEU A 49 -1.39 14.70 -6.25
CA LEU A 49 -0.12 14.30 -6.89
C LEU A 49 0.53 13.08 -6.24
N ASP A 50 0.54 13.01 -4.90
CA ASP A 50 1.11 11.87 -4.16
C ASP A 50 0.24 10.62 -4.37
N ALA A 51 -1.09 10.79 -4.38
CA ALA A 51 -2.02 9.71 -4.70
C ALA A 51 -1.81 9.20 -6.14
N ARG A 52 -1.52 10.09 -7.09
CA ARG A 52 -1.24 9.72 -8.48
C ARG A 52 0.04 8.92 -8.61
N GLU A 53 1.11 9.27 -7.89
CA GLU A 53 2.38 8.53 -7.92
C GLU A 53 2.19 7.08 -7.44
N LEU A 54 1.39 6.90 -6.38
CA LEU A 54 0.99 5.56 -5.91
C LEU A 54 0.20 4.81 -6.97
N ALA A 55 -0.78 5.46 -7.61
CA ALA A 55 -1.55 4.85 -8.68
C ALA A 55 -0.67 4.45 -9.88
N VAL A 56 0.29 5.30 -10.28
CA VAL A 56 1.25 4.99 -11.35
C VAL A 56 2.10 3.77 -10.99
N THR A 57 2.56 3.68 -9.74
CA THR A 57 3.35 2.55 -9.26
C THR A 57 2.56 1.23 -9.35
N GLU A 58 1.28 1.25 -9.01
CA GLU A 58 0.41 0.07 -9.14
C GLU A 58 0.08 -0.24 -10.59
N CYS A 59 -0.20 0.76 -11.42
CA CYS A 59 -0.41 0.58 -12.85
C CYS A 59 0.83 -0.05 -13.53
N LYS A 60 2.04 0.34 -13.12
CA LYS A 60 3.31 -0.26 -13.60
C LYS A 60 3.41 -1.75 -13.28
N LYS A 61 2.92 -2.20 -12.12
CA LYS A 61 2.87 -3.64 -11.78
C LYS A 61 1.97 -4.44 -12.73
N THR A 62 0.97 -3.79 -13.32
CA THR A 62 0.07 -4.39 -14.33
C THR A 62 0.55 -4.23 -15.78
N GLY A 63 1.75 -3.64 -16.00
CA GLY A 63 2.32 -3.43 -17.33
C GLY A 63 1.85 -2.15 -18.04
N ARG A 64 1.32 -1.18 -17.30
CA ARG A 64 0.88 0.13 -17.82
C ARG A 64 1.84 1.24 -17.38
N SER A 65 2.12 2.23 -18.23
CA SER A 65 3.18 3.21 -17.93
C SER A 65 2.74 4.33 -16.98
N SER A 66 1.43 4.64 -16.97
CA SER A 66 0.90 5.80 -16.23
C SER A 66 -0.53 5.59 -15.73
N ALA A 67 -1.02 6.55 -14.96
CA ALA A 67 -2.35 6.58 -14.35
C ALA A 67 -2.99 7.96 -14.58
N ALA A 68 -4.20 7.99 -15.13
CA ALA A 68 -4.97 9.21 -15.38
C ALA A 68 -6.13 9.30 -14.37
N ILE A 69 -6.34 10.47 -13.77
CA ILE A 69 -7.45 10.65 -12.83
C ILE A 69 -8.78 10.56 -13.59
N SER A 70 -9.63 9.66 -13.12
CA SER A 70 -10.98 9.45 -13.65
C SER A 70 -12.01 10.15 -12.77
N GLU A 71 -11.92 9.94 -11.46
CA GLU A 71 -12.89 10.49 -10.51
C GLU A 71 -12.23 10.83 -9.17
N ALA A 72 -12.71 11.87 -8.49
CA ALA A 72 -12.37 12.16 -7.10
C ALA A 72 -13.68 12.27 -6.31
N LYS A 73 -13.79 11.52 -5.21
CA LYS A 73 -15.01 11.47 -4.41
C LYS A 73 -14.68 11.43 -2.93
N THR A 74 -15.61 11.91 -2.11
CA THR A 74 -15.53 11.71 -0.67
C THR A 74 -15.98 10.30 -0.30
N THR A 75 -15.40 9.74 0.74
CA THR A 75 -15.84 8.45 1.30
C THR A 75 -16.50 8.67 2.66
N HIS A 76 -17.27 7.68 3.12
CA HIS A 76 -17.85 7.66 4.48
C HIS A 76 -16.82 7.23 5.54
N ASN A 77 -15.56 6.99 5.16
CA ASN A 77 -14.52 6.61 6.10
C ASN A 77 -13.85 7.86 6.66
N ASP A 78 -14.03 8.12 7.96
CA ASP A 78 -13.39 9.26 8.64
C ASP A 78 -11.86 9.22 8.55
N GLN A 79 -11.26 8.03 8.49
CA GLN A 79 -9.81 7.87 8.36
C GLN A 79 -9.30 8.24 6.97
N PHE A 80 -10.10 7.98 5.92
CA PHE A 80 -9.75 8.30 4.53
C PHE A 80 -10.93 8.97 3.84
N PRO A 81 -11.21 10.24 4.14
CA PRO A 81 -12.41 10.92 3.68
C PRO A 81 -12.42 11.19 2.18
N MET A 82 -11.31 10.98 1.48
CA MET A 82 -11.20 11.15 0.03
C MET A 82 -10.76 9.85 -0.64
N ILE A 83 -11.28 9.59 -1.85
CA ILE A 83 -10.77 8.56 -2.76
C ILE A 83 -10.60 9.15 -4.16
N TYR A 84 -9.41 8.94 -4.72
CA TYR A 84 -9.08 9.27 -6.10
C TYR A 84 -9.07 7.99 -6.91
N ILE A 85 -9.77 7.96 -8.02
CA ILE A 85 -9.85 6.80 -8.91
C ILE A 85 -9.06 7.13 -10.15
N TYR A 86 -8.11 6.26 -10.45
CA TYR A 86 -7.25 6.38 -11.59
C TYR A 86 -7.50 5.24 -12.57
N GLN A 87 -7.52 5.59 -13.84
CA GLN A 87 -7.48 4.63 -14.93
C GLN A 87 -6.03 4.43 -15.35
N CYS A 88 -5.58 3.18 -15.40
CA CYS A 88 -4.25 2.88 -15.91
C CYS A 88 -4.21 3.10 -17.43
N VAL A 89 -3.34 4.00 -17.86
CA VAL A 89 -3.14 4.33 -19.27
C VAL A 89 -1.76 3.85 -19.72
N ARG A 90 -1.62 3.63 -21.03
CA ARG A 90 -0.41 3.04 -21.61
C ARG A 90 0.74 4.02 -21.65
#